data_AF-A0A8A1LGF6-F1
#
_entry.id   AF-A0A8A1LGF6-F1
#
_cell.length_a   1.000
_cell.length_b   1.000
_cell.length_c   1.000
_cell.angle_alpha   90.00
_cell.angle_beta   90.00
_cell.angle_gamma   90.00
#
_symmetry.space_group_name_H-M   'P 1'
#
loop_
_entity.id
_entity.type
_entity.pdbx_description
1 polymer ?
#
loop_
_entity_poly.entity_id
_entity_poly.type
_entity_poly.pdbx_seq_one_letter_code
_entity_poly.pdbx_strand_id
1 'polypeptide(L)'
;MNEWVYETVNNGVYRCGFARSQEAYNKSVYLLFASLDRVEEHLGQLDHQPYLFGENITEADIRLYTAMIRFDVAYHGIFKCNLKMIRHDYPRIHRWLRTLYWDESERACGGAFKKTTHFNVYKPAYLSSLQVKMGSTDKLVPAGPSPDIFPLKSDL
;
A
#
# COMPACT_ATOMS: atom_id res chain seq x y z
N MET A 1 -4.12 -6.21 15.48
CA MET A 1 -4.11 -5.67 14.10
C MET A 1 -3.05 -6.34 13.23
N ASN A 2 -1.80 -6.43 13.69
CA ASN A 2 -0.66 -6.95 12.90
C ASN A 2 -0.91 -8.31 12.22
N GLU A 3 -1.56 -9.26 12.91
CA GLU A 3 -1.81 -10.60 12.40
C GLU A 3 -2.67 -10.59 11.12
N TRP A 4 -3.89 -10.04 11.18
CA TRP A 4 -4.78 -10.02 10.02
C TRP A 4 -4.26 -9.08 8.92
N VAL A 5 -3.60 -7.97 9.26
CA VAL A 5 -2.95 -7.08 8.29
C VAL A 5 -1.85 -7.84 7.53
N TYR A 6 -1.05 -8.63 8.23
CA TYR A 6 -0.05 -9.47 7.58
C TYR A 6 -0.70 -10.49 6.63
N GLU A 7 -1.69 -11.24 7.11
CA GLU A 7 -2.30 -12.33 6.35
C GLU A 7 -3.05 -11.85 5.09
N THR A 8 -3.79 -10.75 5.23
CA THR A 8 -4.77 -10.32 4.22
C THR A 8 -4.37 -9.05 3.48
N VAL A 9 -3.39 -8.27 3.97
CA VAL A 9 -2.87 -7.07 3.29
C VAL A 9 -1.44 -7.30 2.81
N ASN A 10 -0.47 -7.43 3.71
CA ASN A 10 0.95 -7.55 3.32
C ASN A 10 1.20 -8.79 2.46
N ASN A 11 0.64 -9.94 2.84
CA ASN A 11 0.71 -11.17 2.04
C ASN A 11 -0.43 -11.24 1.01
N GLY A 12 -1.56 -10.56 1.27
CA GLY A 12 -2.72 -10.55 0.39
C GLY A 12 -2.43 -10.02 -1.00
N VAL A 13 -1.64 -8.94 -1.12
CA VAL A 13 -1.22 -8.40 -2.43
C VAL A 13 -0.41 -9.41 -3.25
N TYR A 14 0.47 -10.20 -2.61
CA TYR A 14 1.24 -11.25 -3.30
C TYR A 14 0.35 -12.44 -3.68
N ARG A 15 -0.61 -12.81 -2.82
CA ARG A 15 -1.61 -13.84 -3.16
C ARG A 15 -2.44 -13.45 -4.39
N CYS A 16 -2.74 -12.15 -4.57
CA CYS A 16 -3.36 -11.64 -5.80
C CYS A 16 -2.41 -11.76 -7.00
N GLY A 17 -1.19 -11.21 -6.88
CA GLY A 17 -0.23 -11.17 -7.98
C GLY A 17 0.25 -12.53 -8.47
N PHE A 18 0.34 -13.52 -7.57
CA PHE A 18 0.83 -14.86 -7.88
C PHE A 18 -0.28 -15.91 -7.97
N ALA A 19 -1.55 -15.51 -8.02
CA ALA A 19 -2.66 -16.42 -8.23
C ALA A 19 -2.54 -17.14 -9.60
N ARG A 20 -2.68 -18.47 -9.59
CA ARG A 20 -2.64 -19.32 -10.79
C ARG A 20 -4.01 -19.73 -11.32
N SER A 21 -5.07 -19.32 -10.63
CA SER A 21 -6.46 -19.53 -11.04
C SER A 21 -7.31 -18.30 -10.74
N GLN A 22 -8.38 -18.12 -11.52
CA GLN A 22 -9.33 -17.03 -11.31
C GLN A 22 -9.97 -17.10 -9.93
N GLU A 23 -10.28 -18.31 -9.44
CA GLU A 23 -10.87 -18.52 -8.12
C GLU A 23 -9.92 -18.07 -6.99
N ALA A 24 -8.65 -18.46 -7.06
CA ALA A 24 -7.65 -18.05 -6.06
C ALA A 24 -7.42 -16.53 -6.07
N TYR A 25 -7.40 -15.92 -7.26
CA TYR A 25 -7.32 -14.48 -7.41
C TYR A 25 -8.55 -13.79 -6.80
N ASN A 26 -9.76 -14.19 -7.19
CA ASN A 26 -11.01 -13.62 -6.69
C ASN A 26 -11.07 -13.66 -5.16
N LYS A 27 -10.80 -14.84 -4.57
CA LYS A 27 -10.77 -14.98 -3.11
C LYS A 27 -9.78 -14.02 -2.47
N SER A 28 -8.57 -13.90 -3.02
CA SER A 28 -7.52 -13.07 -2.44
C SER A 28 -7.80 -11.58 -2.57
N VAL A 29 -8.29 -11.13 -3.73
CA VAL A 29 -8.56 -9.71 -3.97
C VAL A 29 -9.73 -9.22 -3.13
N TYR A 30 -10.82 -9.99 -3.01
CA TYR A 30 -11.94 -9.59 -2.16
C TYR A 30 -11.57 -9.55 -0.67
N LEU A 31 -10.77 -10.52 -0.18
CA LEU A 31 -10.26 -10.48 1.21
C LEU A 31 -9.34 -9.28 1.45
N LEU A 32 -8.46 -8.95 0.49
CA LEU A 32 -7.59 -7.77 0.57
C LEU A 32 -8.41 -6.50 0.75
N PHE A 33 -9.39 -6.26 -0.13
CA PHE A 33 -10.18 -5.03 -0.09
C PHE A 33 -11.12 -4.96 1.13
N ALA A 34 -11.66 -6.09 1.61
CA ALA A 34 -12.41 -6.12 2.87
C ALA A 34 -11.52 -5.70 4.07
N SER A 35 -10.25 -6.11 4.07
CA SER A 35 -9.28 -5.68 5.08
C SER A 35 -8.88 -4.21 4.94
N LEU A 36 -8.76 -3.68 3.72
CA LEU A 36 -8.53 -2.24 3.50
C LEU A 36 -9.73 -1.41 3.95
N ASP A 37 -10.96 -1.84 3.68
CA ASP A 37 -12.17 -1.20 4.18
C ASP A 37 -12.17 -1.16 5.73
N ARG A 38 -11.74 -2.25 6.39
CA ARG A 38 -11.56 -2.28 7.84
C ARG A 38 -10.49 -1.31 8.35
N VAL A 39 -9.35 -1.17 7.66
CA VAL A 39 -8.31 -0.19 8.03
C VAL A 39 -8.85 1.24 7.88
N GLU A 40 -9.57 1.51 6.80
CA GLU A 40 -10.18 2.82 6.54
C GLU A 40 -11.19 3.20 7.65
N GLU A 41 -12.04 2.25 8.05
CA GLU A 41 -12.96 2.45 9.17
C GLU A 41 -12.22 2.65 10.49
N HIS A 42 -11.15 1.87 10.74
CA HIS A 42 -10.33 1.98 11.95
C HIS A 42 -9.69 3.36 12.09
N LEU A 43 -9.05 3.86 11.02
CA LEU A 43 -8.53 5.24 10.95
C LEU A 43 -9.63 6.29 11.07
N GLY A 44 -10.90 5.89 11.00
CA GLY A 44 -12.01 6.79 11.17
C GLY A 44 -12.42 7.13 12.59
N GLN A 45 -11.89 6.40 13.56
CA GLN A 45 -12.16 6.62 14.98
C GLN A 45 -11.31 7.78 15.51
N LEU A 46 -11.85 8.53 16.47
CA LEU A 46 -11.20 9.74 17.02
C LEU A 46 -9.84 9.42 17.65
N ASP A 47 -9.70 8.26 18.28
CA ASP A 47 -8.50 7.84 19.00
C ASP A 47 -7.45 7.20 18.07
N HIS A 48 -7.68 7.20 16.75
CA HIS A 48 -6.85 6.53 15.73
C HIS A 48 -6.36 7.52 14.67
N GLN A 49 -5.96 8.70 15.14
CA GLN A 49 -5.33 9.74 14.35
C GLN A 49 -4.20 10.44 15.15
N PRO A 50 -3.12 10.88 14.47
CA PRO A 50 -2.89 10.75 13.03
C PRO A 50 -2.38 9.35 12.60
N TYR A 51 -2.01 8.48 13.53
CA TYR A 51 -1.52 7.12 13.27
C TYR A 51 -2.52 6.05 13.70
N LEU A 52 -2.25 4.77 13.39
CA LEU A 52 -3.20 3.66 13.62
C LEU A 52 -3.65 3.54 15.08
N PHE A 53 -2.82 3.94 16.05
CA PHE A 53 -3.14 3.86 17.48
C PHE A 53 -2.96 5.21 18.20
N GLY A 54 -3.25 6.31 17.49
CA GLY A 54 -3.27 7.65 18.06
C GLY A 54 -2.01 8.46 17.75
N GLU A 55 -1.41 9.08 18.77
CA GLU A 55 -0.35 10.10 18.60
C GLU A 55 1.04 9.53 18.28
N ASN A 56 1.26 8.24 18.56
CA ASN A 56 2.56 7.59 18.41
C ASN A 56 2.58 6.66 17.21
N ILE A 57 3.71 6.67 16.50
CA ILE A 57 4.00 5.66 15.46
C ILE A 57 4.28 4.34 16.16
N THR A 58 3.60 3.29 15.72
CA THR A 58 3.76 1.93 16.26
C THR A 58 4.32 0.99 15.20
N GLU A 59 4.68 -0.23 15.62
CA GLU A 59 5.05 -1.32 14.69
C GLU A 59 3.96 -1.56 13.63
N ALA A 60 2.68 -1.38 14.00
CA ALA A 60 1.57 -1.57 13.08
C ALA A 60 1.62 -0.58 11.91
N ASP A 61 2.00 0.68 12.17
CA ASP A 61 2.14 1.70 11.14
C ASP A 61 3.25 1.33 10.16
N ILE A 62 4.40 0.91 10.69
CA ILE A 62 5.56 0.50 9.89
C ILE A 62 5.19 -0.68 8.98
N ARG A 63 4.52 -1.70 9.52
CA ARG A 63 4.13 -2.89 8.77
C ARG A 63 3.11 -2.58 7.69
N LEU A 64 2.08 -1.79 7.98
CA LEU A 64 1.09 -1.38 6.99
C LEU A 64 1.69 -0.45 5.93
N TYR A 65 2.57 0.48 6.33
CA TYR A 65 3.14 1.52 5.47
C TYR A 65 3.84 0.89 4.27
N THR A 66 4.63 -0.15 4.52
CA THR A 66 5.38 -0.82 3.46
C THR A 66 4.48 -1.38 2.36
N ALA A 67 3.28 -1.85 2.67
CA ALA A 67 2.32 -2.29 1.67
C ALA A 67 1.65 -1.10 0.98
N MET A 68 1.18 -0.11 1.75
CA MET A 68 0.39 0.99 1.22
C MET A 68 1.18 1.91 0.29
N ILE A 69 2.45 2.20 0.62
CA ILE A 69 3.30 3.08 -0.21
C ILE A 69 3.60 2.49 -1.59
N ARG A 70 3.46 1.16 -1.74
CA ARG A 70 3.68 0.44 -3.01
C ARG A 70 2.37 0.15 -3.75
N PHE A 71 1.21 0.38 -3.11
CA PHE A 71 -0.07 -0.11 -3.60
C PHE A 71 -0.43 0.47 -4.96
N ASP A 72 -0.58 1.79 -5.05
CA ASP A 72 -0.95 2.43 -6.31
C ASP A 72 0.17 2.33 -7.36
N VAL A 73 1.43 2.38 -6.91
CA VAL A 73 2.62 2.39 -7.77
C VAL A 73 2.84 1.05 -8.46
N ALA A 74 2.58 -0.06 -7.77
CA ALA A 74 2.88 -1.40 -8.26
C ALA A 74 1.72 -2.39 -8.08
N TYR A 75 1.20 -2.59 -6.87
CA TYR A 75 0.25 -3.68 -6.61
C TYR A 75 -1.06 -3.53 -7.39
N HIS A 76 -1.56 -2.31 -7.51
CA HIS A 76 -2.79 -2.00 -8.22
C HIS A 76 -2.76 -2.53 -9.66
N GLY A 77 -1.75 -2.13 -10.43
CA GLY A 77 -1.60 -2.57 -11.83
C GLY A 77 -0.96 -3.95 -11.96
N ILE A 78 0.27 -4.10 -11.47
CA ILE A 78 1.11 -5.28 -11.73
C ILE A 78 0.52 -6.54 -11.09
N PHE A 79 0.11 -6.45 -9.81
CA PHE A 79 -0.52 -7.57 -9.08
C PHE A 79 -2.03 -7.64 -9.24
N LYS A 80 -2.63 -6.79 -10.08
CA LYS A 80 -4.07 -6.75 -10.35
C LYS A 80 -4.89 -6.51 -9.08
N CYS A 81 -4.36 -5.78 -8.10
CA CYS A 81 -5.10 -5.36 -6.91
C CYS A 81 -5.92 -4.10 -7.23
N ASN A 82 -6.88 -4.20 -8.15
CA ASN A 82 -7.46 -3.05 -8.86
C ASN A 82 -8.97 -2.85 -8.68
N LEU A 83 -9.55 -3.27 -7.55
CA LEU A 83 -10.95 -2.91 -7.25
C LEU A 83 -11.08 -1.42 -6.90
N LYS A 84 -10.06 -0.86 -6.23
CA LYS A 84 -9.98 0.53 -5.77
C LYS A 84 -8.50 0.98 -5.71
N MET A 85 -8.25 2.27 -5.77
CA MET A 85 -6.93 2.89 -5.53
C MET A 85 -6.87 3.56 -4.15
N ILE A 86 -5.72 3.51 -3.48
CA ILE A 86 -5.55 4.17 -2.17
C ILE A 86 -5.78 5.67 -2.30
N ARG A 87 -5.18 6.32 -3.31
CA ARG A 87 -5.26 7.78 -3.50
C ARG A 87 -6.66 8.33 -3.79
N HIS A 88 -7.61 7.50 -4.23
CA HIS A 88 -8.94 7.95 -4.68
C HIS A 88 -10.07 7.44 -3.79
N ASP A 89 -10.00 6.18 -3.35
CA ASP A 89 -11.14 5.50 -2.72
C ASP A 89 -10.98 5.33 -1.20
N TYR A 90 -9.78 5.57 -0.67
CA TYR A 90 -9.45 5.41 0.75
C TYR A 90 -8.88 6.71 1.34
N PRO A 91 -9.72 7.75 1.55
CA PRO A 91 -9.25 9.07 1.96
C PRO A 91 -8.49 9.08 3.31
N ARG A 92 -8.87 8.24 4.28
CA ARG A 92 -8.20 8.20 5.59
C ARG A 92 -6.89 7.44 5.52
N ILE A 93 -6.82 6.30 4.82
CA ILE A 93 -5.55 5.61 4.53
C ILE A 93 -4.62 6.53 3.72
N HIS A 94 -5.14 7.22 2.71
CA HIS A 94 -4.33 8.12 1.89
C HIS A 94 -3.80 9.31 2.70
N ARG A 95 -4.58 9.87 3.62
CA ARG A 95 -4.10 10.89 4.57
C ARG A 95 -3.03 10.32 5.48
N TRP A 96 -3.28 9.18 6.14
CA TRP A 96 -2.33 8.50 7.02
C TRP A 96 -0.99 8.18 6.31
N LEU A 97 -1.06 7.66 5.09
CA LEU A 97 0.10 7.32 4.27
C LEU A 97 0.94 8.55 3.93
N ARG A 98 0.29 9.64 3.52
CA ARG A 98 0.96 10.91 3.23
C ARG A 98 1.55 11.54 4.50
N THR A 99 0.86 11.47 5.63
CA THR A 99 1.39 11.93 6.91
C THR A 99 2.70 11.21 7.23
N LEU A 100 2.72 9.88 7.20
CA LEU A 100 3.96 9.13 7.46
C LEU A 100 5.07 9.44 6.45
N TYR A 101 4.74 9.49 5.15
CA TYR A 101 5.74 9.72 4.11
C TYR A 101 6.37 11.12 4.20
N TRP A 102 5.58 12.17 4.47
CA TRP A 102 6.08 13.55 4.45
C TRP A 102 6.53 14.09 5.80
N ASP A 103 6.31 13.35 6.90
CA ASP A 103 6.75 13.74 8.24
C ASP A 103 8.28 13.63 8.37
N GLU A 104 8.95 14.78 8.44
CA GLU A 104 10.40 14.89 8.64
C GLU A 104 10.78 15.24 10.09
N SER A 105 9.82 15.22 11.02
CA SER A 105 10.06 15.50 12.44
C SER A 105 10.87 14.39 13.13
N GLU A 106 11.34 14.68 14.35
CA GLU A 106 11.99 13.68 15.20
C GLU A 106 11.11 12.46 15.48
N ARG A 107 9.79 12.64 15.54
CA ARG A 107 8.82 11.55 15.74
C ARG A 107 8.88 10.52 14.61
N ALA A 108 9.07 10.98 13.38
CA ALA A 108 9.28 10.15 12.20
C ALA A 108 10.76 9.84 11.93
N CYS A 109 11.59 9.91 12.97
CA CYS A 109 13.05 9.70 12.92
C CYS A 109 13.73 10.54 11.84
N GLY A 110 13.33 11.82 11.72
CA GLY A 110 13.89 12.74 10.74
C GLY A 110 13.56 12.35 9.30
N GLY A 111 12.35 11.86 9.03
CA GLY A 111 11.91 11.49 7.68
C GLY A 111 12.31 10.09 7.22
N ALA A 112 12.39 9.12 8.14
CA ALA A 112 12.81 7.76 7.83
C ALA A 112 11.95 7.11 6.73
N PHE A 113 10.64 7.31 6.75
CA PHE A 113 9.71 6.80 5.74
C PHE A 113 10.06 7.27 4.32
N LYS A 114 10.24 8.59 4.15
CA LYS A 114 10.66 9.19 2.87
C LYS A 114 12.01 8.70 2.41
N LYS A 115 13.01 8.78 3.29
CA LYS A 115 14.42 8.45 3.00
C LYS A 115 14.62 6.99 2.59
N THR A 116 13.71 6.10 2.98
CA THR A 116 13.77 4.66 2.69
C THR A 116 12.78 4.22 1.61
N THR A 117 12.10 5.17 0.94
CA THR A 117 11.14 4.88 -0.13
C THR A 117 11.71 5.30 -1.48
N HIS A 118 12.04 4.30 -2.32
CA HIS A 118 12.63 4.50 -3.64
C HIS A 118 11.66 4.02 -4.73
N PHE A 119 10.75 4.90 -5.19
CA PHE A 119 9.69 4.49 -6.14
C PHE A 119 10.22 3.94 -7.47
N ASN A 120 11.37 4.45 -7.93
CA ASN A 120 12.02 4.06 -9.17
C ASN A 120 12.39 2.56 -9.23
N VAL A 121 12.54 1.89 -8.08
CA VAL A 121 12.88 0.46 -8.04
C VAL A 121 11.67 -0.45 -7.93
N TYR A 122 10.50 0.06 -7.52
CA TYR A 122 9.34 -0.78 -7.23
C TYR A 122 8.75 -1.41 -8.48
N LYS A 123 8.37 -0.62 -9.49
CA LYS A 123 7.70 -1.15 -10.68
C LYS A 123 8.56 -2.18 -11.43
N PRO A 124 9.87 -1.92 -11.69
CA PRO A 124 10.74 -2.93 -12.31
C PRO A 124 10.86 -4.20 -11.46
N ALA A 125 11.07 -4.07 -10.14
CA ALA A 125 11.22 -5.24 -9.27
C ALA A 125 9.96 -6.11 -9.22
N TYR A 126 8.77 -5.49 -9.17
CA TYR A 126 7.51 -6.23 -9.14
C TYR A 126 7.19 -6.89 -10.49
N LEU A 127 7.50 -6.23 -11.61
CA LEU A 127 7.40 -6.85 -12.93
C LEU A 127 8.33 -8.08 -13.02
N SER A 128 9.60 -7.94 -12.62
CA SER A 128 10.55 -9.05 -12.58
C SER A 128 10.08 -10.19 -11.67
N SER A 129 9.39 -9.90 -10.57
CA SER A 129 8.83 -10.94 -9.71
C SER A 129 7.77 -11.79 -10.42
N LEU A 130 6.92 -11.19 -11.27
CA LEU A 130 5.96 -11.94 -12.09
C LEU A 130 6.65 -12.76 -13.16
N GLN A 131 7.71 -12.23 -13.80
CA GLN A 131 8.50 -12.98 -14.78
C GLN A 131 9.08 -14.24 -14.14
N VAL A 132 9.71 -14.11 -12.96
CA VAL A 132 10.36 -15.23 -12.26
C VAL A 132 9.35 -16.21 -11.67
N LYS A 133 8.26 -15.74 -11.04
CA LYS A 133 7.33 -16.59 -10.28
C LYS A 133 6.18 -17.16 -11.11
N MET A 134 5.79 -16.43 -12.16
CA MET A 134 4.61 -16.73 -12.98
C MET A 134 4.94 -16.96 -14.45
N GLY A 135 6.19 -16.77 -14.87
CA GLY A 135 6.57 -16.90 -16.28
C GLY A 135 5.99 -15.81 -17.17
N SER A 136 5.64 -14.64 -16.61
CA SER A 136 5.19 -13.51 -17.43
C SER A 136 6.27 -13.11 -18.43
N THR A 137 5.87 -12.79 -19.65
CA THR A 137 6.74 -12.27 -20.71
C THR A 137 6.66 -10.75 -20.85
N ASP A 138 5.88 -10.09 -20.00
CA ASP A 138 5.70 -8.63 -20.01
C ASP A 138 7.03 -7.94 -19.74
N LYS A 139 7.41 -7.02 -20.63
CA LYS A 139 8.63 -6.20 -20.53
C LYS A 139 8.34 -4.72 -20.26
N LEU A 140 7.07 -4.33 -20.34
CA LEU A 140 6.66 -2.93 -20.23
C LEU A 140 6.42 -2.59 -18.76
N VAL A 141 7.21 -1.62 -18.27
CA VAL A 141 7.00 -1.02 -16.95
C VAL A 141 5.98 0.11 -17.08
N PRO A 142 4.86 0.09 -16.34
CA PRO A 142 3.87 1.15 -16.42
C PRO A 142 4.46 2.52 -16.04
N ALA A 143 4.20 3.54 -16.87
CA ALA A 143 4.65 4.91 -16.60
C ALA A 143 3.90 5.51 -15.39
N GLY A 144 2.59 5.27 -15.29
CA GLY A 144 1.76 5.72 -14.18
C GLY A 144 1.83 4.81 -12.95
N PRO A 145 1.23 5.23 -11.82
CA PRO A 145 0.58 6.53 -11.63
C PRO A 145 1.60 7.67 -11.49
N SER A 146 1.18 8.91 -11.79
CA SER A 146 1.96 10.13 -11.59
C SER A 146 1.10 11.16 -10.84
N PRO A 147 1.58 11.76 -9.73
CA PRO A 147 2.84 11.46 -9.05
C PRO A 147 2.82 10.08 -8.37
N ASP A 148 3.99 9.57 -7.96
CA ASP A 148 4.08 8.30 -7.20
C ASP A 148 3.34 8.42 -5.85
N ILE A 149 3.51 9.56 -5.16
CA ILE A 149 2.76 9.95 -3.96
C ILE A 149 2.38 11.44 -4.04
N PHE A 150 1.15 11.77 -3.66
CA PHE A 150 0.70 13.17 -3.63
C PHE A 150 1.35 13.94 -2.47
N PRO A 151 1.57 15.26 -2.62
CA PRO A 151 2.00 16.11 -1.52
C PRO A 151 0.99 16.11 -0.36
N LEU A 152 1.48 16.42 0.85
CA LEU A 152 0.64 16.49 2.06
C LEU A 152 -0.46 17.55 1.95
N LYS A 153 -0.14 18.69 1.33
CA LYS A 153 -1.11 19.71 0.93
C LYS A 153 -1.56 19.42 -0.51
N SER A 154 -2.75 18.89 -0.68
CA SER A 154 -3.50 19.07 -1.91
C SER A 154 -4.46 20.22 -1.64
N ASP A 155 -4.02 21.45 -1.88
CA ASP A 155 -4.93 22.59 -1.97
C ASP A 155 -5.81 22.36 -3.20
N LEU A 156 -7.03 21.86 -2.94
CA LEU A 156 -8.20 21.99 -3.79
C LEU A 156 -9.37 22.34 -2.87
#